data_AF-A0A0A8ULI1-F1
#
_entry.id   AF-A0A0A8ULI1-F1
#
_cell.length_a   1.000
_cell.length_b   1.000
_cell.length_c   1.000
_cell.angle_alpha   90.00
_cell.angle_beta   90.00
_cell.angle_gamma   90.00
#
_symmetry.space_group_name_H-M   'P 1'
#
loop_
_entity.id
_entity.type
_entity.pdbx_description
1 polymer ?
#
loop_
_entity_poly.entity_id
_entity_poly.type
_entity_poly.pdbx_seq_one_letter_code
_entity_poly.pdbx_strand_id
1 'polypeptide(L)'
;MIEILANKSDEFYIAMAKYGSHSFIFAGVKTKNKNHILARMGKVVYGSFTDLCGPTLGFTFSSAMAGLIDEKIYKEKDRKLPISYLAYSISPEQYVDFVDLIQRVEKEEKVEIDCYRPAEQTDTQIKLRLTAEPIELNKKVSEEAENLIGDAQKANFKNTCRHTAKSIINYVYHDAHSTDNISSQFFFGLPLKTTLIANGDELEITRGAETKRAFLVHPDREMPFYILPAPPSTNLDPVKLKVMNEMFHRLEKMLHIAPESKETQDKFALLKALYNEQIKKSDESLTSFFSNLHQWKNSHLKEIQVHRAPTFLDRFFTRQTATEKMFSHFEDYEKTGLGL
;
A
#
# COMPACT_ATOMS: atom_id res chain seq x y z
N MET A 1 13.59 15.40 -18.90
CA MET A 1 13.03 15.49 -17.53
C MET A 1 11.63 14.90 -17.59
N ILE A 2 11.31 13.89 -16.76
CA ILE A 2 10.01 13.23 -16.79
C ILE A 2 9.11 13.85 -15.73
N GLU A 3 7.90 14.22 -16.15
CA GLU A 3 6.89 14.82 -15.30
C GLU A 3 5.60 14.00 -15.34
N ILE A 4 4.89 13.96 -14.21
CA ILE A 4 3.57 13.36 -14.07
C ILE A 4 2.64 14.44 -13.54
N LEU A 5 1.53 14.67 -14.24
CA LEU A 5 0.45 15.50 -13.75
C LEU A 5 -0.63 14.59 -13.16
N ALA A 6 -0.81 14.65 -11.84
CA ALA A 6 -1.84 13.90 -11.13
C ALA A 6 -2.88 14.85 -10.54
N ASN A 7 -4.15 14.45 -10.57
CA ASN A 7 -5.20 15.12 -9.81
C ASN A 7 -5.09 14.67 -8.35
N LYS A 8 -5.40 15.55 -7.40
CA LYS A 8 -5.44 15.17 -5.97
C LYS A 8 -6.50 14.11 -5.66
N SER A 9 -7.48 13.93 -6.56
CA SER A 9 -8.48 12.86 -6.50
C SER A 9 -8.02 11.55 -7.15
N ASP A 10 -6.87 11.53 -7.84
CA ASP A 10 -6.29 10.28 -8.35
C ASP A 10 -5.84 9.42 -7.16
N GLU A 11 -5.75 8.12 -7.39
CA GLU A 11 -5.50 7.18 -6.31
C GLU A 11 -4.00 7.05 -6.04
N PHE A 12 -3.51 7.86 -5.09
CA PHE A 12 -2.20 7.71 -4.49
C PHE A 12 -2.16 6.50 -3.57
N TYR A 13 -1.03 5.81 -3.54
CA TYR A 13 -0.87 4.64 -2.68
C TYR A 13 0.57 4.47 -2.20
N ILE A 14 0.72 3.78 -1.07
CA ILE A 14 1.97 3.18 -0.61
C ILE A 14 1.81 1.67 -0.56
N ALA A 15 2.80 0.96 -1.10
CA ALA A 15 2.80 -0.48 -1.16
C ALA A 15 4.02 -1.04 -0.45
N MET A 16 3.79 -2.06 0.37
CA MET A 16 4.84 -2.96 0.79
C MET A 16 4.93 -4.11 -0.21
N ALA A 17 6.14 -4.44 -0.61
CA ALA A 17 6.43 -5.49 -1.56
C ALA A 17 7.46 -6.46 -1.00
N LYS A 18 7.48 -7.67 -1.57
CA LYS A 18 8.50 -8.69 -1.31
C LYS A 18 8.88 -9.39 -2.59
N TYR A 19 10.19 -9.48 -2.83
CA TYR A 19 10.82 -10.27 -3.87
C TYR A 19 11.87 -11.18 -3.23
N GLY A 20 11.71 -12.50 -3.34
CA GLY A 20 12.60 -13.46 -2.69
C GLY A 20 12.73 -13.21 -1.18
N SER A 21 13.97 -13.05 -0.71
CA SER A 21 14.33 -12.74 0.68
C SER A 21 14.46 -11.23 0.97
N HIS A 22 13.85 -10.36 0.17
CA HIS A 22 13.85 -8.93 0.41
C HIS A 22 12.45 -8.32 0.43
N SER A 23 12.21 -7.39 1.36
CA SER A 23 11.00 -6.56 1.41
C SER A 23 11.37 -5.10 1.23
N PHE A 24 10.58 -4.38 0.46
CA PHE A 24 10.79 -2.98 0.17
C PHE A 24 9.44 -2.27 0.11
N ILE A 25 9.47 -0.95 0.07
CA ILE A 25 8.28 -0.14 -0.13
C ILE A 25 8.34 0.56 -1.49
N PHE A 26 7.18 0.88 -2.02
CA PHE A 26 7.07 1.80 -3.12
C PHE A 26 5.80 2.62 -3.04
N ALA A 27 5.92 3.90 -3.37
CA ALA A 27 4.78 4.79 -3.52
C ALA A 27 4.43 4.92 -5.00
N GLY A 28 3.16 5.15 -5.29
CA GLY A 28 2.69 5.34 -6.64
C GLY A 28 1.40 6.13 -6.72
N VAL A 29 1.00 6.44 -7.95
CA VAL A 29 -0.29 7.06 -8.25
C VAL A 29 -0.91 6.36 -9.45
N LYS A 30 -2.20 6.03 -9.32
CA LYS A 30 -3.01 5.50 -10.40
C LYS A 30 -3.82 6.64 -11.03
N THR A 31 -3.38 7.09 -12.19
CA THR A 31 -4.07 8.10 -13.01
C THR A 31 -4.87 7.39 -14.09
N LYS A 32 -6.12 7.79 -14.38
CA LYS A 32 -7.04 7.25 -15.42
C LYS A 32 -6.88 5.76 -15.81
N ASN A 33 -5.81 5.36 -16.53
CA ASN A 33 -5.47 3.97 -16.89
C ASN A 33 -3.97 3.60 -16.74
N LYS A 34 -3.14 4.42 -16.09
CA LYS A 34 -1.72 4.16 -15.87
C LYS A 34 -1.44 4.09 -14.38
N ASN A 35 -0.59 3.15 -14.01
CA ASN A 35 -0.04 3.09 -12.66
C ASN A 35 1.42 3.56 -12.73
N HIS A 36 1.71 4.68 -12.05
CA HIS A 36 3.03 5.28 -12.00
C HIS A 36 3.67 4.97 -10.65
N ILE A 37 4.82 4.31 -10.66
CA ILE A 37 5.67 4.20 -9.48
C ILE A 37 6.44 5.52 -9.32
N LEU A 38 6.25 6.16 -8.17
CA LEU A 38 6.80 7.48 -7.88
C LEU A 38 8.12 7.42 -7.10
N ALA A 39 8.29 6.40 -6.25
CA ALA A 39 9.53 6.17 -5.53
C ALA A 39 9.58 4.72 -5.05
N ARG A 40 10.78 4.16 -4.89
CA ARG A 40 11.00 2.83 -4.32
C ARG A 40 12.20 2.84 -3.39
N MET A 41 12.04 2.33 -2.18
CA MET A 41 13.10 2.31 -1.17
C MET A 41 13.06 1.00 -0.40
N GLY A 42 14.23 0.48 -0.02
CA GLY A 42 14.36 -0.79 0.69
C GLY A 42 15.54 -0.77 1.65
N LYS A 43 15.43 -1.57 2.71
CA LYS A 43 16.53 -1.75 3.66
C LYS A 43 17.45 -2.88 3.22
N VAL A 44 18.73 -2.60 3.04
CA VAL A 44 19.75 -3.60 2.71
C VAL A 44 20.79 -3.71 3.81
N VAL A 45 21.37 -4.90 3.93
CA VAL A 45 22.50 -5.16 4.83
C VAL A 45 23.79 -4.86 4.08
N TYR A 46 24.67 -4.07 4.70
CA TYR A 46 26.01 -3.78 4.18
C TYR A 46 26.96 -4.95 4.51
N GLY A 47 27.70 -5.45 3.51
CA GLY A 47 28.65 -6.57 3.65
C GLY A 47 28.23 -7.86 2.95
N SER A 48 29.08 -8.90 3.02
CA SER A 48 28.83 -10.17 2.33
C SER A 48 27.63 -10.90 2.91
N PHE A 49 26.57 -11.03 2.10
CA PHE A 49 25.35 -11.78 2.40
C PHE A 49 25.58 -13.30 2.57
N THR A 50 26.78 -13.82 2.21
CA THR A 50 27.10 -15.25 2.28
C THR A 50 27.04 -15.81 3.70
N ASP A 51 27.22 -14.98 4.73
CA ASP A 51 27.31 -15.44 6.11
C ASP A 51 26.00 -15.29 6.90
N LEU A 52 25.01 -14.58 6.35
CA LEU A 52 23.77 -14.20 7.06
C LEU A 52 22.49 -14.81 6.47
N CYS A 53 22.52 -15.35 5.24
CA CYS A 53 21.33 -15.88 4.55
C CYS A 53 21.40 -17.37 4.21
N GLY A 54 22.22 -18.14 4.94
CA GLY A 54 22.03 -19.59 5.05
C GLY A 54 20.79 -19.91 5.91
N PRO A 55 20.12 -21.05 5.72
CA PRO A 55 18.93 -21.45 6.50
C PRO A 55 19.21 -21.80 7.98
N THR A 56 20.40 -21.47 8.50
CA THR A 56 20.88 -21.86 9.82
C THR A 56 21.31 -20.66 10.65
N LEU A 57 20.55 -20.35 11.71
CA LEU A 57 20.96 -19.84 13.05
C LEU A 57 21.90 -18.61 13.18
N GLY A 58 22.45 -18.02 12.13
CA GLY A 58 23.42 -16.90 12.22
C GLY A 58 22.78 -15.52 12.44
N PHE A 59 21.53 -15.34 12.00
CA PHE A 59 20.82 -14.04 12.10
C PHE A 59 20.20 -13.78 13.48
N THR A 60 20.31 -14.73 14.42
CA THR A 60 19.53 -14.68 15.67
C THR A 60 20.20 -13.88 16.79
N PHE A 61 21.50 -13.51 16.69
CA PHE A 61 22.20 -12.85 17.80
C PHE A 61 23.15 -11.70 17.46
N SER A 62 23.53 -11.46 16.20
CA SER A 62 24.35 -10.31 15.82
C SER A 62 23.54 -9.29 15.00
N SER A 63 23.70 -8.00 15.30
CA SER A 63 23.18 -6.93 14.45
C SER A 63 24.16 -6.67 13.30
N ALA A 64 23.71 -6.83 12.06
CA ALA A 64 24.48 -6.41 10.90
C ALA A 64 24.22 -4.93 10.60
N MET A 65 25.22 -4.23 10.07
CA MET A 65 25.02 -2.86 9.58
C MET A 65 24.11 -2.89 8.36
N ALA A 66 23.16 -1.97 8.31
CA ALA A 66 22.18 -1.87 7.25
C ALA A 66 21.92 -0.40 6.93
N GLY A 67 21.11 -0.15 5.92
CA GLY A 67 20.67 1.18 5.56
C GLY A 67 19.57 1.16 4.51
N LEU A 68 18.93 2.29 4.32
CA LEU A 68 17.91 2.50 3.30
C LEU A 68 18.55 2.90 1.99
N ILE A 69 18.24 2.13 0.94
CA ILE A 69 18.75 2.39 -0.40
C ILE A 69 17.62 2.53 -1.41
N ASP A 70 17.99 3.05 -2.57
CA ASP A 70 17.15 3.12 -3.74
C ASP A 70 16.97 1.75 -4.42
N GLU A 71 15.71 1.34 -4.58
CA GLU A 71 15.31 0.10 -5.28
C GLU A 71 15.21 0.26 -6.81
N LYS A 72 15.36 1.51 -7.28
CA LYS A 72 15.24 2.01 -8.64
C LYS A 72 13.83 1.89 -9.21
N ILE A 73 13.28 3.01 -9.66
CA ILE A 73 11.98 3.08 -10.33
C ILE A 73 12.04 2.70 -11.82
N TYR A 74 13.23 2.40 -12.34
CA TYR A 74 13.49 1.96 -13.71
C TYR A 74 14.35 0.69 -13.73
N LYS A 75 14.27 -0.08 -14.83
CA LYS A 75 15.17 -1.21 -15.13
C LYS A 75 15.43 -1.30 -16.64
N GLU A 76 16.25 -2.26 -17.03
CA GLU A 76 16.39 -2.67 -18.43
C GLU A 76 15.04 -3.08 -19.04
N LYS A 77 14.90 -2.88 -20.36
CA LYS A 77 13.66 -3.15 -21.08
C LYS A 77 13.14 -4.56 -20.84
N ASP A 78 11.82 -4.67 -20.65
CA ASP A 78 11.09 -5.93 -20.50
C ASP A 78 11.52 -6.77 -19.29
N ARG A 79 12.33 -6.19 -18.36
CA ARG A 79 12.65 -6.83 -17.09
C ARG A 79 11.37 -7.04 -16.29
N LYS A 80 11.14 -8.29 -15.91
CA LYS A 80 10.02 -8.71 -15.06
C LYS A 80 10.51 -8.99 -13.65
N LEU A 81 9.79 -8.50 -12.65
CA LEU A 81 10.06 -8.73 -11.24
C LEU A 81 8.76 -9.22 -10.56
N PRO A 82 8.56 -10.53 -10.41
CA PRO A 82 7.36 -11.06 -9.74
C PRO A 82 7.44 -10.73 -8.25
N ILE A 83 6.44 -10.03 -7.72
CA ILE A 83 6.39 -9.64 -6.32
C ILE A 83 5.14 -10.16 -5.64
N SER A 84 5.25 -10.41 -4.33
CA SER A 84 4.08 -10.36 -3.46
C SER A 84 3.96 -8.96 -2.85
N TYR A 85 2.75 -8.46 -2.65
CA TYR A 85 2.54 -7.09 -2.18
C TYR A 85 1.29 -6.92 -1.32
N LEU A 86 1.21 -5.76 -0.68
CA LEU A 86 0.04 -5.19 -0.03
C LEU A 86 0.12 -3.68 -0.20
N ALA A 87 -0.93 -3.05 -0.71
CA ALA A 87 -0.95 -1.63 -1.02
C ALA A 87 -2.13 -0.95 -0.35
N TYR A 88 -1.92 0.28 0.10
CA TYR A 88 -2.92 1.09 0.80
C TYR A 88 -3.00 2.49 0.18
N SER A 89 -4.19 3.05 0.12
CA SER A 89 -4.43 4.40 -0.39
C SER A 89 -3.90 5.43 0.59
N ILE A 90 -3.12 6.38 0.09
CA ILE A 90 -2.62 7.52 0.85
C ILE A 90 -3.15 8.81 0.22
N SER A 91 -3.18 9.91 0.97
CA SER A 91 -3.45 11.23 0.41
C SER A 91 -2.22 11.80 -0.32
N PRO A 92 -2.38 12.82 -1.18
CA PRO A 92 -1.26 13.56 -1.74
C PRO A 92 -0.32 14.14 -0.66
N GLU A 93 -0.87 14.59 0.47
CA GLU A 93 -0.11 15.14 1.59
C GLU A 93 0.71 14.06 2.29
N GLN A 94 0.15 12.87 2.48
CA GLN A 94 0.88 11.70 2.98
C GLN A 94 2.00 11.26 2.02
N TYR A 95 1.80 11.40 0.71
CA TYR A 95 2.88 11.20 -0.25
C TYR A 95 4.01 12.23 -0.07
N VAL A 96 3.68 13.50 0.21
CA VAL A 96 4.69 14.52 0.54
C VAL A 96 5.45 14.16 1.82
N ASP A 97 4.79 13.59 2.83
CA ASP A 97 5.47 13.09 4.04
C ASP A 97 6.46 11.97 3.72
N PHE A 98 6.09 11.07 2.81
CA PHE A 98 7.01 10.05 2.33
C PHE A 98 8.22 10.64 1.58
N VAL A 99 8.02 11.70 0.79
CA VAL A 99 9.11 12.44 0.13
C VAL A 99 10.02 13.11 1.17
N ASP A 100 9.47 13.73 2.22
CA ASP A 100 10.26 14.30 3.32
C ASP A 100 11.19 13.26 3.95
N LEU A 101 10.65 12.07 4.23
CA LEU A 101 11.43 10.97 4.79
C LEU A 101 12.58 10.56 3.86
N ILE A 102 12.33 10.45 2.55
CA ILE A 102 13.37 10.14 1.57
C ILE A 102 14.50 11.19 1.62
N GLN A 103 14.18 12.49 1.62
CA GLN A 103 15.22 13.54 1.66
C GLN A 103 16.08 13.48 2.93
N ARG A 104 15.49 13.07 4.05
CA ARG A 104 16.22 12.88 5.31
C ARG A 104 17.16 11.68 5.22
N VAL A 105 16.69 10.57 4.67
CA VAL A 105 17.52 9.38 4.40
C VAL A 105 18.69 9.73 3.49
N GLU A 106 18.46 10.45 2.40
CA GLU A 106 19.50 10.89 1.48
C GLU A 106 20.58 11.72 2.19
N LYS A 107 20.15 12.65 3.06
CA LYS A 107 21.06 13.49 3.84
C LYS A 107 21.86 12.69 4.88
N GLU A 108 21.20 11.80 5.62
CA GLU A 108 21.81 11.07 6.73
C GLU A 108 22.71 9.92 6.26
N GLU A 109 22.22 9.13 5.32
CA GLU A 109 22.95 7.98 4.77
C GLU A 109 23.87 8.33 3.59
N LYS A 110 23.83 9.59 3.10
CA LYS A 110 24.60 10.06 1.94
C LYS A 110 24.34 9.22 0.68
N VAL A 111 23.06 8.88 0.47
CA VAL A 111 22.57 8.13 -0.70
C VAL A 111 21.69 9.03 -1.56
N GLU A 112 21.45 8.64 -2.80
CA GLU A 112 20.50 9.29 -3.71
C GLU A 112 19.38 8.30 -4.03
N ILE A 113 18.13 8.73 -3.87
CA ILE A 113 16.95 7.90 -4.08
C ILE A 113 16.08 8.50 -5.18
N ASP A 114 15.94 7.75 -6.28
CA ASP A 114 15.11 8.11 -7.42
C ASP A 114 13.64 8.30 -6.97
N CYS A 115 13.17 9.55 -6.99
CA CYS A 115 11.87 9.94 -6.46
C CYS A 115 11.24 11.07 -7.27
N TYR A 116 9.94 10.95 -7.55
CA TYR A 116 9.13 12.02 -8.15
C TYR A 116 8.71 13.04 -7.10
N ARG A 117 9.35 14.22 -7.08
CA ARG A 117 9.07 15.25 -6.08
C ARG A 117 7.98 16.22 -6.56
N PRO A 118 7.13 16.74 -5.67
CA PRO A 118 6.21 17.83 -5.99
C PRO A 118 6.98 19.06 -6.50
N ALA A 119 6.70 19.47 -7.74
CA ALA A 119 7.28 20.68 -8.33
C ALA A 119 6.30 21.86 -8.26
N GLU A 120 5.02 21.61 -8.53
CA GLU A 120 3.95 22.61 -8.50
C GLU A 120 2.69 21.97 -7.91
N GLN A 121 1.95 22.73 -7.10
CA GLN A 121 0.69 22.28 -6.51
C GLN A 121 -0.40 23.35 -6.68
N THR A 122 -1.58 22.90 -7.07
CA THR A 122 -2.82 23.67 -7.05
C THR A 122 -3.83 22.99 -6.13
N ASP A 123 -5.02 23.54 -5.99
CA ASP A 123 -6.09 22.94 -5.19
C ASP A 123 -6.55 21.58 -5.74
N THR A 124 -6.39 21.34 -7.04
CA THR A 124 -6.93 20.14 -7.71
C THR A 124 -5.85 19.22 -8.28
N GLN A 125 -4.65 19.72 -8.53
CA GLN A 125 -3.59 18.99 -9.22
C GLN A 125 -2.24 19.16 -8.53
N ILE A 126 -1.42 18.12 -8.65
CA ILE A 126 -0.02 18.07 -8.24
C ILE A 126 0.82 17.66 -9.43
N LYS A 127 1.82 18.50 -9.75
CA LYS A 127 2.82 18.21 -10.77
C LYS A 127 4.03 17.59 -10.08
N LEU A 128 4.32 16.36 -10.46
CA LEU A 128 5.40 15.54 -9.91
C LEU A 128 6.54 15.46 -10.93
N ARG A 129 7.77 15.62 -10.48
CA ARG A 129 8.96 15.63 -11.34
C ARG A 129 10.01 14.69 -10.78
N LEU A 130 10.54 13.81 -11.63
CA LEU A 130 11.70 13.00 -11.25
C LEU A 130 12.93 13.91 -11.15
N THR A 131 13.40 14.16 -9.93
CA THR A 131 14.52 15.08 -9.65
C THR A 131 15.24 14.68 -8.37
N ALA A 132 16.55 14.94 -8.31
CA ALA A 132 17.36 14.82 -7.11
C ALA A 132 17.32 16.10 -6.24
N GLU A 133 16.79 17.21 -6.79
CA GLU A 133 16.74 18.50 -6.10
C GLU A 133 15.83 18.40 -4.85
N PRO A 134 16.31 18.83 -3.66
CA PRO A 134 15.47 18.87 -2.48
C PRO A 134 14.33 19.87 -2.65
N ILE A 135 13.14 19.48 -2.20
CA ILE A 135 12.01 20.37 -2.00
C ILE A 135 12.13 21.06 -0.64
N GLU A 136 11.87 22.36 -0.62
CA GLU A 136 11.74 23.11 0.62
C GLU A 136 10.47 22.68 1.35
N LEU A 137 10.65 22.04 2.51
CA LEU A 137 9.56 21.62 3.36
C LEU A 137 9.54 22.48 4.62
N ASN A 138 8.44 23.20 4.82
CA ASN A 138 8.19 24.01 6.02
C ASN A 138 7.80 23.15 7.24
N LYS A 139 8.20 21.88 7.29
CA LYS A 139 7.93 20.97 8.41
C LYS A 139 9.15 20.90 9.31
N LYS A 140 8.92 21.06 10.61
CA LYS A 140 9.96 20.78 11.63
C LYS A 140 10.40 19.33 11.50
N VAL A 141 11.65 19.08 11.84
CA VAL A 141 12.18 17.72 11.95
C VAL A 141 11.32 16.93 12.93
N SER A 142 10.70 15.85 12.45
CA SER A 142 9.98 14.91 13.31
C SER A 142 10.97 13.95 13.94
N GLU A 143 10.95 13.84 15.27
CA GLU A 143 11.71 12.85 16.04
C GLU A 143 11.41 11.42 15.57
N GLU A 144 10.18 11.16 15.13
CA GLU A 144 9.76 9.86 14.59
C GLU A 144 10.54 9.48 13.33
N ALA A 145 10.84 10.46 12.47
CA ALA A 145 11.61 10.21 11.25
C ALA A 145 13.07 9.87 11.57
N GLU A 146 13.69 10.60 12.51
CA GLU A 146 15.07 10.34 12.94
C GLU A 146 15.19 8.97 13.60
N ASN A 147 14.24 8.62 14.48
CA ASN A 147 14.18 7.29 15.11
C ASN A 147 14.04 6.18 14.07
N LEU A 148 13.18 6.36 13.06
CA LEU A 148 12.99 5.40 11.99
C LEU A 148 14.30 5.18 11.20
N ILE A 149 14.99 6.26 10.82
CA ILE A 149 16.24 6.17 10.06
C ILE A 149 17.33 5.51 10.90
N GLY A 150 17.48 5.91 12.17
CA GLY A 150 18.40 5.26 13.11
C GLY A 150 18.13 3.77 13.29
N ASP A 151 16.85 3.37 13.39
CA ASP A 151 16.45 1.96 13.43
C ASP A 151 16.74 1.23 12.12
N ALA A 152 16.66 1.92 10.98
CA ALA A 152 16.95 1.32 9.69
C ALA A 152 18.44 0.92 9.54
N GLN A 153 19.35 1.56 10.29
CA GLN A 153 20.80 1.33 10.20
C GLN A 153 21.29 -0.03 10.73
N LYS A 154 20.43 -0.82 11.38
CA LYS A 154 20.79 -2.14 11.95
C LYS A 154 19.83 -3.21 11.52
N ALA A 155 20.31 -4.35 11.04
CA ALA A 155 19.47 -5.51 10.72
C ALA A 155 19.66 -6.66 11.71
N ASN A 156 18.56 -7.23 12.20
CA ASN A 156 18.52 -8.47 12.98
C ASN A 156 17.11 -9.09 12.89
N PHE A 157 16.87 -10.24 13.55
CA PHE A 157 15.58 -10.93 13.47
C PHE A 157 14.36 -10.12 13.98
N LYS A 158 14.58 -9.14 14.85
CA LYS A 158 13.55 -8.20 15.34
C LYS A 158 13.48 -6.90 14.52
N ASN A 159 14.41 -6.70 13.59
CA ASN A 159 14.54 -5.50 12.78
C ASN A 159 15.00 -5.88 11.36
N THR A 160 14.10 -6.48 10.61
CA THR A 160 14.32 -6.88 9.22
C THR A 160 13.84 -5.79 8.26
N CYS A 161 14.09 -5.94 6.96
CA CYS A 161 13.52 -5.07 5.93
C CYS A 161 11.98 -5.01 5.96
N ARG A 162 11.30 -6.08 6.41
CA ARG A 162 9.84 -6.07 6.64
C ARG A 162 9.44 -5.13 7.78
N HIS A 163 10.20 -5.11 8.87
CA HIS A 163 9.92 -4.24 10.01
C HIS A 163 10.09 -2.78 9.60
N THR A 164 11.19 -2.44 8.95
CA THR A 164 11.41 -1.08 8.43
C THR A 164 10.34 -0.66 7.42
N ALA A 165 9.92 -1.55 6.52
CA ALA A 165 8.81 -1.25 5.61
C ALA A 165 7.49 -0.94 6.34
N LYS A 166 7.19 -1.67 7.42
CA LYS A 166 6.03 -1.37 8.29
C LYS A 166 6.17 -0.02 8.99
N SER A 167 7.33 0.27 9.57
CA SER A 167 7.59 1.55 10.24
C SER A 167 7.41 2.73 9.29
N ILE A 168 7.83 2.61 8.03
CA ILE A 168 7.65 3.69 7.04
C ILE A 168 6.17 3.90 6.71
N ILE A 169 5.39 2.83 6.56
CA ILE A 169 3.95 2.96 6.34
C ILE A 169 3.28 3.62 7.55
N ASN A 170 3.60 3.17 8.77
CA ASN A 170 3.08 3.78 10.00
C ASN A 170 3.42 5.27 10.10
N TYR A 171 4.65 5.65 9.75
CA TYR A 171 5.08 7.05 9.69
C TYR A 171 4.23 7.87 8.70
N VAL A 172 4.00 7.35 7.49
CA VAL A 172 3.18 8.02 6.48
C VAL A 172 1.71 8.15 6.90
N TYR A 173 1.19 7.19 7.66
CA TYR A 173 -0.16 7.25 8.21
C TYR A 173 -0.29 8.11 9.48
N HIS A 174 0.82 8.53 10.09
CA HIS A 174 0.84 9.14 11.42
C HIS A 174 0.13 8.26 12.46
N ASP A 175 0.28 6.95 12.34
CA ASP A 175 -0.36 5.95 13.19
C ASP A 175 0.49 4.67 13.30
N ALA A 176 0.91 4.36 14.53
CA ALA A 176 1.74 3.21 14.85
C ALA A 176 1.04 1.85 14.58
N HIS A 177 -0.29 1.83 14.50
CA HIS A 177 -1.10 0.62 14.39
C HIS A 177 -1.59 0.35 12.96
N SER A 178 -1.27 1.21 11.99
CA SER A 178 -1.71 1.08 10.60
C SER A 178 -1.24 -0.19 9.88
N THR A 179 -0.26 -0.92 10.44
CA THR A 179 0.27 -2.16 9.88
C THR A 179 0.19 -3.37 10.81
N ASP A 180 -0.62 -3.32 11.87
CA ASP A 180 -0.73 -4.41 12.86
C ASP A 180 -1.29 -5.70 12.27
N ASN A 181 -2.13 -5.59 11.24
CA ASN A 181 -2.65 -6.74 10.48
C ASN A 181 -1.64 -7.33 9.50
N ILE A 182 -0.49 -6.68 9.29
CA ILE A 182 0.57 -7.18 8.41
C ILE A 182 1.56 -8.01 9.22
N SER A 183 1.73 -9.27 8.83
CA SER A 183 2.71 -10.14 9.48
C SER A 183 4.12 -9.56 9.37
N SER A 184 4.77 -9.42 10.53
CA SER A 184 6.20 -9.09 10.61
C SER A 184 7.11 -10.27 10.24
N GLN A 185 6.55 -11.47 10.04
CA GLN A 185 7.31 -12.67 9.68
C GLN A 185 7.80 -12.55 8.24
N PHE A 186 9.09 -12.24 8.10
CA PHE A 186 9.75 -11.99 6.83
C PHE A 186 9.69 -13.18 5.84
N PHE A 187 9.62 -14.42 6.33
CA PHE A 187 9.65 -15.64 5.51
C PHE A 187 8.37 -15.86 4.69
N PHE A 188 7.24 -15.30 5.13
CA PHE A 188 5.98 -15.45 4.41
C PHE A 188 5.83 -14.38 3.31
N GLY A 189 5.24 -14.80 2.20
CA GLY A 189 4.80 -13.89 1.15
C GLY A 189 3.72 -12.92 1.66
N LEU A 190 3.62 -11.76 1.03
CA LEU A 190 2.44 -10.92 1.18
C LEU A 190 1.25 -11.55 0.43
N PRO A 191 0.00 -11.22 0.78
CA PRO A 191 -1.16 -11.97 0.31
C PRO A 191 -1.46 -11.77 -1.19
N LEU A 192 -1.13 -10.61 -1.75
CA LEU A 192 -1.37 -10.31 -3.16
C LEU A 192 -0.12 -10.56 -3.99
N LYS A 193 -0.30 -10.84 -5.29
CA LYS A 193 0.80 -11.08 -6.23
C LYS A 193 0.60 -10.23 -7.49
N THR A 194 1.68 -9.71 -8.03
CA THR A 194 1.74 -9.03 -9.33
C THR A 194 3.14 -9.17 -9.90
N THR A 195 3.35 -8.75 -11.14
CA THR A 195 4.68 -8.61 -11.73
C THR A 195 4.95 -7.14 -11.96
N LEU A 196 6.10 -6.64 -11.53
CA LEU A 196 6.56 -5.32 -11.97
C LEU A 196 7.28 -5.48 -13.31
N ILE A 197 6.91 -4.67 -14.31
CA ILE A 197 7.44 -4.75 -15.67
C ILE A 197 8.08 -3.41 -16.05
N ALA A 198 9.28 -3.47 -16.61
CA ALA A 198 10.03 -2.32 -17.12
C ALA A 198 9.80 -2.11 -18.61
N ASN A 199 8.59 -1.71 -18.97
CA ASN A 199 8.19 -1.32 -20.33
C ASN A 199 7.35 -0.03 -20.34
N GLY A 200 7.47 0.78 -19.28
CA GLY A 200 6.89 2.12 -19.20
C GLY A 200 7.64 3.14 -20.04
N ASP A 201 7.55 4.41 -19.66
CA ASP A 201 8.21 5.50 -20.39
C ASP A 201 9.74 5.32 -20.35
N GLU A 202 10.41 5.64 -21.46
CA GLU A 202 11.86 5.50 -21.64
C GLU A 202 12.61 6.65 -20.94
N LEU A 203 13.74 6.30 -20.33
CA LEU A 203 14.66 7.18 -19.63
C LEU A 203 16.07 7.00 -20.19
N GLU A 204 16.77 8.10 -20.42
CA GLU A 204 18.21 8.08 -20.62
C GLU A 204 18.91 8.34 -19.30
N ILE A 205 19.80 7.42 -18.93
CA ILE A 205 20.54 7.46 -17.68
C ILE A 205 22.01 7.56 -18.01
N THR A 206 22.62 8.66 -17.62
CA THR A 206 24.05 8.89 -17.80
C THR A 206 24.79 8.62 -16.49
N ARG A 207 25.76 7.71 -16.52
CA ARG A 207 26.67 7.43 -15.40
C ARG A 207 28.11 7.49 -15.90
N GLY A 208 28.82 8.55 -15.53
CA GLY A 208 30.16 8.83 -16.08
C GLY A 208 30.06 9.09 -17.58
N ALA A 209 30.81 8.33 -18.38
CA ALA A 209 30.81 8.44 -19.85
C ALA A 209 29.76 7.56 -20.54
N GLU A 210 29.04 6.69 -19.81
CA GLU A 210 28.05 5.79 -20.38
C GLU A 210 26.63 6.37 -20.25
N THR A 211 25.92 6.44 -21.37
CA THR A 211 24.47 6.68 -21.40
C THR A 211 23.77 5.37 -21.74
N LYS A 212 22.85 4.92 -20.87
CA LYS A 212 22.04 3.72 -21.05
C LYS A 212 20.57 4.08 -21.09
N ARG A 213 19.81 3.35 -21.92
CA ARG A 213 18.36 3.42 -21.95
C ARG A 213 17.79 2.53 -20.85
N ALA A 214 16.85 3.06 -20.08
CA ALA A 214 16.10 2.35 -19.07
C ALA A 214 14.62 2.65 -19.23
N PHE A 215 13.77 1.83 -18.63
CA PHE A 215 12.32 1.93 -18.75
C PHE A 215 11.72 1.99 -17.36
N LEU A 216 10.77 2.91 -17.16
CA LEU A 216 10.03 3.01 -15.91
C LEU A 216 9.29 1.69 -15.62
N VAL A 217 9.35 1.31 -14.35
CA VAL A 217 8.71 0.11 -13.82
C VAL A 217 7.27 0.45 -13.43
N HIS A 218 6.33 -0.42 -13.78
CA HIS A 218 4.96 -0.37 -13.28
C HIS A 218 4.40 -1.78 -13.00
N PRO A 219 3.35 -1.92 -12.19
CA PRO A 219 2.64 -3.19 -12.06
C PRO A 219 2.07 -3.65 -13.41
N ASP A 220 2.09 -4.95 -13.65
CA ASP A 220 1.56 -5.58 -14.85
C ASP A 220 0.09 -5.19 -15.06
N ARG A 221 -0.25 -4.76 -16.27
CA ARG A 221 -1.61 -4.32 -16.62
C ARG A 221 -2.53 -5.50 -16.89
N GLU A 222 -1.98 -6.68 -17.16
CA GLU A 222 -2.74 -7.91 -17.34
C GLU A 222 -3.18 -8.53 -16.00
N MET A 223 -2.61 -8.05 -14.88
CA MET A 223 -2.95 -8.51 -13.54
C MET A 223 -3.64 -7.41 -12.72
N PRO A 224 -4.65 -7.73 -11.90
CA PRO A 224 -5.22 -6.75 -10.98
C PRO A 224 -4.19 -6.24 -9.97
N PHE A 225 -4.03 -4.92 -9.90
CA PHE A 225 -3.29 -4.25 -8.83
C PHE A 225 -4.27 -3.63 -7.83
N TYR A 226 -4.49 -4.32 -6.71
CA TYR A 226 -5.42 -3.92 -5.67
C TYR A 226 -4.76 -2.96 -4.69
N ILE A 227 -5.42 -1.83 -4.46
CA ILE A 227 -5.05 -0.86 -3.44
C ILE A 227 -6.18 -0.92 -2.41
N LEU A 228 -5.87 -1.27 -1.17
CA LEU A 228 -6.81 -1.20 -0.06
C LEU A 228 -7.06 0.27 0.30
N PRO A 229 -8.25 0.63 0.82
CA PRO A 229 -8.42 1.94 1.40
C PRO A 229 -7.51 2.10 2.64
N ALA A 230 -7.41 3.30 3.19
CA ALA A 230 -6.79 3.49 4.50
C ALA A 230 -7.55 2.67 5.56
N PRO A 231 -6.86 2.15 6.60
CA PRO A 231 -7.55 1.53 7.73
C PRO A 231 -8.44 2.55 8.45
N PRO A 232 -9.52 2.11 9.12
CA PRO A 232 -10.44 3.03 9.77
C PRO A 232 -9.77 3.71 10.96
N SER A 233 -9.99 5.03 11.10
CA SER A 233 -9.45 5.81 12.22
C SER A 233 -10.15 5.46 13.54
N THR A 234 -9.40 5.49 14.63
CA THR A 234 -9.88 5.28 16.01
C THR A 234 -10.87 6.36 16.49
N ASN A 235 -10.98 7.48 15.77
CA ASN A 235 -11.86 8.61 16.15
C ASN A 235 -13.34 8.43 15.79
N LEU A 236 -13.73 7.29 15.20
CA LEU A 236 -15.12 6.98 14.88
C LEU A 236 -15.89 6.55 16.13
N ASP A 237 -17.22 6.77 16.11
CA ASP A 237 -18.14 6.13 17.05
C ASP A 237 -17.84 4.61 17.15
N PRO A 238 -17.82 3.99 18.35
CA PRO A 238 -17.41 2.60 18.51
C PRO A 238 -18.18 1.60 17.63
N VAL A 239 -19.48 1.83 17.40
CA VAL A 239 -20.32 0.96 16.56
C VAL A 239 -19.94 1.16 15.09
N LYS A 240 -19.77 2.41 14.65
CA LYS A 240 -19.25 2.69 13.29
C LYS A 240 -17.87 2.08 13.08
N LEU A 241 -16.95 2.27 14.03
CA LEU A 241 -15.60 1.72 13.97
C LEU A 241 -15.64 0.20 13.82
N LYS A 242 -16.53 -0.50 14.55
CA LYS A 242 -16.71 -1.94 14.43
C LYS A 242 -17.19 -2.35 13.03
N VAL A 243 -18.20 -1.67 12.49
CA VAL A 243 -18.71 -1.90 11.12
C VAL A 243 -17.61 -1.65 10.08
N MET A 244 -16.92 -0.53 10.18
CA MET A 244 -15.86 -0.14 9.25
C MET A 244 -14.67 -1.11 9.31
N ASN A 245 -14.31 -1.59 10.49
CA ASN A 245 -13.32 -2.66 10.65
C ASN A 245 -13.76 -3.95 9.96
N GLU A 246 -15.01 -4.37 10.10
CA GLU A 246 -15.50 -5.60 9.46
C GLU A 246 -15.53 -5.46 7.92
N MET A 247 -15.92 -4.30 7.39
CA MET A 247 -15.84 -3.99 5.95
C MET A 247 -14.39 -4.02 5.46
N PHE A 248 -13.47 -3.39 6.18
CA PHE A 248 -12.05 -3.38 5.84
C PHE A 248 -11.47 -4.81 5.81
N HIS A 249 -11.70 -5.60 6.85
CA HIS A 249 -11.28 -7.00 6.90
C HIS A 249 -11.90 -7.83 5.76
N ARG A 250 -13.13 -7.49 5.34
CA ARG A 250 -13.76 -8.15 4.20
C ARG A 250 -13.06 -7.81 2.89
N LEU A 251 -12.65 -6.55 2.67
CA LEU A 251 -11.84 -6.13 1.53
C LEU A 251 -10.51 -6.88 1.48
N GLU A 252 -9.86 -7.12 2.62
CA GLU A 252 -8.61 -7.89 2.66
C GLU A 252 -8.84 -9.38 2.35
N LYS A 253 -9.74 -10.02 3.09
CA LYS A 253 -10.01 -11.46 2.98
C LYS A 253 -10.53 -11.84 1.60
N MET A 254 -11.28 -10.96 0.94
CA MET A 254 -11.85 -11.29 -0.36
C MET A 254 -10.76 -11.55 -1.40
N LEU A 255 -9.62 -10.84 -1.34
CA LEU A 255 -8.54 -10.99 -2.32
C LEU A 255 -7.76 -12.31 -2.20
N HIS A 256 -8.00 -13.11 -1.17
CA HIS A 256 -7.30 -14.39 -0.95
C HIS A 256 -7.93 -15.59 -1.67
N ILE A 257 -9.16 -15.46 -2.20
CA ILE A 257 -9.91 -16.60 -2.75
C ILE A 257 -9.77 -16.72 -4.26
N ALA A 258 -9.98 -15.62 -4.98
CA ALA A 258 -9.94 -15.58 -6.44
C ALA A 258 -9.59 -14.15 -6.91
N PRO A 259 -8.38 -13.64 -6.60
CA PRO A 259 -8.01 -12.25 -6.86
C PRO A 259 -8.06 -11.87 -8.34
N GLU A 260 -7.97 -12.82 -9.26
CA GLU A 260 -7.99 -12.54 -10.69
C GLU A 260 -9.40 -12.55 -11.28
N SER A 261 -10.42 -13.06 -10.57
CA SER A 261 -11.77 -13.15 -11.10
C SER A 261 -12.44 -11.78 -11.22
N LYS A 262 -13.23 -11.60 -12.29
CA LYS A 262 -13.96 -10.37 -12.55
C LYS A 262 -14.94 -10.06 -11.41
N GLU A 263 -15.57 -11.09 -10.85
CA GLU A 263 -16.48 -10.99 -9.72
C GLU A 263 -15.79 -10.50 -8.45
N THR A 264 -14.52 -10.88 -8.22
CA THR A 264 -13.74 -10.35 -7.08
C THR A 264 -13.38 -8.90 -7.33
N GLN A 265 -12.94 -8.54 -8.54
CA GLN A 265 -12.60 -7.16 -8.91
C GLN A 265 -13.80 -6.23 -8.74
N ASP A 266 -14.97 -6.61 -9.27
CA ASP A 266 -16.18 -5.81 -9.22
C ASP A 266 -16.70 -5.66 -7.79
N LYS A 267 -16.71 -6.76 -7.02
CA LYS A 267 -17.14 -6.72 -5.61
C LYS A 267 -16.18 -5.92 -4.74
N PHE A 268 -14.88 -6.01 -5.00
CA PHE A 268 -13.88 -5.20 -4.33
C PHE A 268 -14.09 -3.72 -4.61
N ALA A 269 -14.27 -3.34 -5.88
CA ALA A 269 -14.50 -1.96 -6.27
C ALA A 269 -15.75 -1.37 -5.62
N LEU A 270 -16.87 -2.12 -5.64
CA LEU A 270 -18.13 -1.72 -5.00
C LEU A 270 -17.99 -1.53 -3.50
N LEU A 271 -17.44 -2.54 -2.79
CA LEU A 271 -17.31 -2.47 -1.34
C LEU A 271 -16.32 -1.39 -0.91
N LYS A 272 -15.26 -1.17 -1.69
CA LYS A 272 -14.29 -0.10 -1.44
C LYS A 272 -14.90 1.28 -1.66
N ALA A 273 -15.72 1.45 -2.69
CA ALA A 273 -16.42 2.70 -2.92
C ALA A 273 -17.35 3.04 -1.74
N LEU A 274 -18.13 2.05 -1.27
CA LEU A 274 -18.95 2.21 -0.07
C LEU A 274 -18.09 2.57 1.15
N TYR A 275 -17.01 1.82 1.40
CA TYR A 275 -16.11 2.10 2.52
C TYR A 275 -15.61 3.54 2.52
N ASN A 276 -15.10 4.00 1.37
CA ASN A 276 -14.57 5.36 1.21
C ASN A 276 -15.66 6.44 1.36
N GLU A 277 -16.89 6.16 0.93
CA GLU A 277 -18.02 7.06 1.13
C GLU A 277 -18.36 7.20 2.62
N GLN A 278 -18.42 6.08 3.34
CA GLN A 278 -18.75 6.06 4.78
C GLN A 278 -17.68 6.75 5.63
N ILE A 279 -16.38 6.57 5.31
CA ILE A 279 -15.30 7.29 6.00
C ILE A 279 -15.45 8.82 5.86
N LYS A 280 -15.87 9.31 4.69
CA LYS A 280 -16.08 10.75 4.45
C LYS A 280 -17.27 11.32 5.21
N LYS A 281 -18.18 10.46 5.68
CA LYS A 281 -19.38 10.81 6.46
C LYS A 281 -19.19 10.45 7.94
N SER A 282 -17.97 10.57 8.47
CA SER A 282 -17.63 10.23 9.86
C SER A 282 -18.60 10.84 10.88
N ASP A 283 -19.05 12.07 10.62
CA ASP A 283 -19.82 12.89 11.56
C ASP A 283 -21.34 12.66 11.49
N GLU A 284 -21.83 11.78 10.60
CA GLU A 284 -23.27 11.54 10.47
C GLU A 284 -23.86 10.80 11.69
N SER A 285 -25.18 10.85 11.91
CA SER A 285 -25.78 10.07 13.00
C SER A 285 -25.73 8.56 12.72
N LEU A 286 -25.73 7.73 13.77
CA LEU A 286 -25.79 6.26 13.62
C LEU A 286 -26.98 5.80 12.78
N THR A 287 -28.14 6.43 12.95
CA THR A 287 -29.35 6.14 12.15
C THR A 287 -29.14 6.44 10.67
N SER A 288 -28.49 7.57 10.33
CA SER A 288 -28.19 7.91 8.94
C SER A 288 -27.18 6.94 8.34
N PHE A 289 -26.15 6.58 9.11
CA PHE A 289 -25.13 5.60 8.73
C PHE A 289 -25.74 4.23 8.38
N PHE A 290 -26.56 3.64 9.26
CA PHE A 290 -27.21 2.36 8.97
C PHE A 290 -28.23 2.45 7.83
N SER A 291 -29.02 3.54 7.76
CA SER A 291 -29.93 3.78 6.64
C SER A 291 -29.20 3.78 5.30
N ASN A 292 -28.04 4.46 5.22
CA ASN A 292 -27.20 4.48 4.03
C ASN A 292 -26.68 3.07 3.67
N LEU A 293 -26.22 2.30 4.66
CA LEU A 293 -25.75 0.93 4.45
C LEU A 293 -26.87 0.01 3.93
N HIS A 294 -28.07 0.11 4.47
CA HIS A 294 -29.24 -0.65 4.01
C HIS A 294 -29.65 -0.29 2.60
N GLN A 295 -29.75 1.02 2.30
CA GLN A 295 -30.06 1.48 0.95
C GLN A 295 -29.02 0.98 -0.05
N TRP A 296 -27.74 1.06 0.30
CA TRP A 296 -26.66 0.58 -0.55
C TRP A 296 -26.75 -0.93 -0.78
N LYS A 297 -26.94 -1.72 0.29
CA LYS A 297 -27.10 -3.18 0.22
C LYS A 297 -28.23 -3.59 -0.70
N ASN A 298 -29.39 -2.94 -0.56
CA ASN A 298 -30.57 -3.23 -1.38
C ASN A 298 -30.33 -2.90 -2.86
N SER A 299 -29.62 -1.80 -3.12
CA SER A 299 -29.31 -1.36 -4.49
C SER A 299 -28.27 -2.25 -5.18
N HIS A 300 -27.41 -2.93 -4.43
CA HIS A 300 -26.31 -3.78 -4.94
C HIS A 300 -26.47 -5.27 -4.55
N LEU A 301 -27.70 -5.70 -4.27
CA LEU A 301 -27.97 -7.04 -3.73
C LEU A 301 -27.47 -8.14 -4.67
N LYS A 302 -27.65 -7.95 -5.98
CA LYS A 302 -27.25 -8.92 -7.01
C LYS A 302 -25.74 -9.16 -6.96
N GLU A 303 -24.97 -8.09 -6.91
CA GLU A 303 -23.51 -8.10 -6.93
C GLU A 303 -22.94 -8.72 -5.65
N ILE A 304 -23.51 -8.39 -4.48
CA ILE A 304 -23.05 -8.97 -3.21
C ILE A 304 -23.40 -10.46 -3.09
N GLN A 305 -24.47 -10.94 -3.74
CA GLN A 305 -24.86 -12.35 -3.76
C GLN A 305 -24.06 -13.23 -4.73
N VAL A 306 -23.32 -12.64 -5.68
CA VAL A 306 -22.50 -13.44 -6.61
C VAL A 306 -21.36 -14.18 -5.89
N HIS A 307 -21.27 -15.50 -6.10
CA HIS A 307 -20.15 -16.30 -5.62
C HIS A 307 -18.91 -16.06 -6.49
N ARG A 308 -17.76 -15.84 -5.83
CA ARG A 308 -16.48 -15.53 -6.51
C ARG A 308 -15.66 -16.76 -6.86
N ALA A 309 -16.04 -17.90 -6.31
CA ALA A 309 -15.49 -19.23 -6.58
C ALA A 309 -16.64 -20.24 -6.44
N PRO A 310 -17.56 -20.30 -7.42
CA PRO A 310 -18.71 -21.20 -7.35
C PRO A 310 -18.21 -22.65 -7.38
N THR A 311 -18.69 -23.43 -6.43
CA THR A 311 -18.49 -24.87 -6.36
C THR A 311 -19.63 -25.59 -7.07
N PHE A 312 -19.42 -26.88 -7.40
CA PHE A 312 -20.47 -27.71 -8.00
C PHE A 312 -21.76 -27.73 -7.15
N LEU A 313 -21.64 -27.62 -5.82
CA LEU A 313 -22.78 -27.59 -4.89
C LEU A 313 -23.62 -26.32 -4.99
N ASP A 314 -23.07 -25.22 -5.46
CA ASP A 314 -23.78 -23.94 -5.57
C ASP A 314 -24.83 -23.95 -6.72
N ARG A 315 -24.83 -25.01 -7.55
CA ARG A 315 -25.91 -25.29 -8.52
C ARG A 315 -27.17 -25.88 -7.89
N PHE A 316 -27.04 -26.45 -6.68
CA PHE A 316 -28.12 -27.17 -6.00
C PHE A 316 -28.61 -26.46 -4.74
N PHE A 317 -27.79 -25.57 -4.15
CA PHE A 317 -28.13 -24.83 -2.95
C PHE A 317 -27.62 -23.39 -3.01
N THR A 318 -28.50 -22.41 -2.78
CA THR A 318 -28.12 -21.01 -2.66
C THR A 318 -27.47 -20.79 -1.30
N ARG A 319 -26.15 -20.60 -1.27
CA ARG A 319 -25.43 -20.23 -0.04
C ARG A 319 -25.31 -18.73 0.07
N GLN A 320 -25.47 -18.20 1.28
CA GLN A 320 -25.22 -16.80 1.54
C GLN A 320 -23.73 -16.48 1.36
N THR A 321 -23.38 -15.41 0.64
CA THR A 321 -21.97 -15.04 0.48
C THR A 321 -21.41 -14.45 1.76
N ALA A 322 -20.09 -14.48 1.94
CA ALA A 322 -19.46 -13.86 3.11
C ALA A 322 -19.63 -12.32 3.15
N THR A 323 -19.86 -11.66 2.01
CA THR A 323 -20.19 -10.22 2.00
C THR A 323 -21.62 -9.98 2.43
N GLU A 324 -22.55 -10.84 2.01
CA GLU A 324 -23.95 -10.78 2.44
C GLU A 324 -24.10 -11.09 3.94
N LYS A 325 -23.35 -12.07 4.47
CA LYS A 325 -23.29 -12.37 5.92
C LYS A 325 -22.81 -11.19 6.75
N MET A 326 -21.77 -10.50 6.29
CA MET A 326 -21.26 -9.28 6.93
C MET A 326 -22.37 -8.23 7.07
N PHE A 327 -23.16 -8.00 6.01
CA PHE A 327 -24.29 -7.06 6.11
C PHE A 327 -25.37 -7.53 7.09
N SER A 328 -25.65 -8.84 7.19
CA SER A 328 -26.56 -9.36 8.22
C SER A 328 -26.07 -9.02 9.65
N HIS A 329 -24.76 -9.12 9.91
CA HIS A 329 -24.21 -8.73 11.21
C HIS A 329 -24.40 -7.24 11.50
N PHE A 330 -24.38 -6.38 10.47
CA PHE A 330 -24.61 -4.95 10.65
C PHE A 330 -26.04 -4.65 11.11
N GLU A 331 -27.03 -5.38 10.59
CA GLU A 331 -28.42 -5.27 11.05
C GLU A 331 -28.56 -5.72 12.51
N ASP A 332 -27.76 -6.71 12.93
CA ASP A 332 -27.72 -7.13 14.33
C ASP A 332 -27.10 -6.06 15.22
N TYR A 333 -26.04 -5.38 14.77
CA TYR A 333 -25.45 -4.25 15.53
C TYR A 333 -26.44 -3.09 15.70
N GLU A 334 -27.23 -2.79 14.67
CA GLU A 334 -28.29 -1.79 14.73
C GLU A 334 -29.39 -2.19 15.72
N LYS A 335 -29.89 -3.44 15.65
CA LYS A 335 -30.98 -3.94 16.51
C LYS A 335 -30.58 -4.13 17.96
N THR A 336 -29.41 -4.72 18.19
CA THR A 336 -28.89 -4.95 19.55
C THR A 336 -28.40 -3.66 20.19
N GLY A 337 -28.25 -2.59 19.40
CA GLY A 337 -27.86 -1.27 19.83
C GLY A 337 -26.65 -1.31 20.76
N LEU A 338 -25.67 -2.21 20.51
CA LEU A 338 -24.54 -2.58 21.39
C LEU A 338 -24.45 -1.64 22.59
N GLY A 339 -25.13 -2.07 23.67
CA GLY A 339 -25.62 -1.23 24.74
C GLY A 339 -24.67 -0.12 25.20
N LEU A 340 -25.17 1.11 25.12
CA LEU A 340 -24.94 2.12 26.16
C LEU A 340 -25.75 1.73 27.41
#